data_AF-A9A279-F1
#
_entry.id   AF-A9A279-F1
#
_cell.length_a   1.000
_cell.length_b   1.000
_cell.length_c   1.000
_cell.angle_alpha   90.00
_cell.angle_beta   90.00
_cell.angle_gamma   90.00
#
_symmetry.space_group_name_H-M   'P 1'
#
loop_
_entity.id
_entity.type
_entity.pdbx_description
1 polymer ?
#
loop_
_entity_poly.entity_id
_entity_poly.type
_entity_poly.pdbx_seq_one_letter_code
_entity_poly.pdbx_strand_id
1 'polypeptide(L)'
;MDFQKFQNVKCICNESVNFELIDEIECDWGNHVVIQCPKCQELFSIDNECPAFHDVLDLEKNNFQLFSDKEKFDYASNSHPN
;
A
#
# COMPACT_ATOMS: atom_id res chain seq x y z
N MET A 1 2.17 8.50 -0.20
CA MET A 1 0.82 8.71 0.39
C MET A 1 0.96 9.12 1.86
N ASP A 2 -0.09 9.65 2.50
CA ASP A 2 -0.08 9.92 3.95
C ASP A 2 -0.47 8.67 4.74
N PHE A 3 0.44 8.17 5.60
CA PHE A 3 0.23 6.96 6.40
C PHE A 3 -0.99 7.07 7.34
N GLN A 4 -1.37 8.28 7.77
CA GLN A 4 -2.52 8.48 8.65
C GLN A 4 -3.84 7.99 8.04
N LYS A 5 -3.90 7.85 6.71
CA LYS A 5 -5.07 7.31 6.00
C LYS A 5 -5.27 5.81 6.22
N PHE A 6 -4.24 5.07 6.62
CA PHE A 6 -4.31 3.60 6.78
C PHE A 6 -4.73 3.16 8.18
N GLN A 7 -5.51 4.00 8.86
CA GLN A 7 -6.15 3.70 10.14
C GLN A 7 -7.60 3.27 9.91
N ASN A 8 -8.02 2.18 10.55
CA ASN A 8 -9.35 1.57 10.40
C ASN A 8 -9.75 1.29 8.93
N VAL A 9 -8.79 0.83 8.12
CA VAL A 9 -8.98 0.47 6.71
C VAL A 9 -9.29 -1.02 6.59
N LYS A 10 -10.23 -1.37 5.72
CA LYS A 10 -10.61 -2.76 5.45
C LYS A 10 -9.62 -3.40 4.48
N CYS A 11 -8.80 -4.33 4.97
CA CYS A 11 -7.79 -5.01 4.19
C CYS A 11 -8.41 -6.00 3.17
N ILE A 12 -7.60 -6.56 2.27
CA ILE A 12 -7.99 -7.64 1.34
C ILE A 12 -8.41 -8.93 2.06
N CYS A 13 -7.97 -9.13 3.31
CA CYS A 13 -8.43 -10.22 4.17
C CYS A 13 -9.81 -9.96 4.81
N ASN A 14 -10.49 -8.86 4.44
CA ASN A 14 -11.80 -8.42 4.92
C ASN A 14 -11.86 -7.95 6.39
N GLU A 15 -10.73 -7.91 7.10
CA GLU A 15 -10.63 -7.34 8.44
C GLU A 15 -10.40 -5.82 8.37
N SER A 16 -11.07 -5.06 9.25
CA SER A 16 -10.75 -3.66 9.50
C SER A 16 -9.56 -3.58 10.45
N VAL A 17 -8.48 -2.95 10.00
CA VAL A 17 -7.20 -2.91 10.73
C VAL A 17 -6.62 -1.50 10.75
N ASN A 18 -5.75 -1.27 11.72
CA ASN A 18 -4.76 -0.21 11.64
C ASN A 18 -3.52 -0.83 11.04
N PHE A 19 -3.11 -0.37 9.86
CA PHE A 19 -1.89 -0.86 9.25
C PHE A 19 -0.67 -0.35 10.03
N GLU A 20 0.39 -1.16 10.02
CA GLU A 20 1.68 -0.81 10.59
C GLU A 20 2.61 -0.30 9.48
N LEU A 21 3.38 0.76 9.74
CA LEU A 21 4.30 1.35 8.78
C LEU A 21 5.69 0.69 8.92
N ILE A 22 6.29 0.35 7.78
CA ILE A 22 7.68 -0.12 7.69
C ILE A 22 8.38 0.80 6.69
N ASP A 23 9.26 1.67 7.20
CA ASP A 23 9.87 2.75 6.43
C ASP A 23 11.03 2.32 5.54
N GLU A 24 11.63 1.15 5.80
CA GLU A 24 12.72 0.60 5.00
C GLU A 24 12.55 -0.91 4.86
N ILE A 25 12.01 -1.34 3.72
CA ILE A 25 12.08 -2.73 3.27
C ILE A 25 12.82 -2.81 1.93
N GLU A 26 13.82 -3.68 1.85
CA GLU A 26 14.61 -3.88 0.64
C GLU A 26 13.97 -4.95 -0.25
N CYS A 27 13.94 -4.69 -1.56
CA CYS A 27 13.61 -5.66 -2.60
C CYS A 27 14.61 -5.53 -3.77
N ASP A 28 14.46 -6.38 -4.79
CA ASP A 28 15.35 -6.41 -5.95
C ASP A 28 15.44 -5.08 -6.73
N TRP A 29 14.47 -4.18 -6.55
CA TRP A 29 14.43 -2.87 -7.21
C TRP A 29 14.74 -1.68 -6.28
N GLY A 30 15.11 -1.94 -5.03
CA GLY A 30 15.50 -0.93 -4.05
C GLY A 30 14.67 -0.96 -2.77
N ASN A 31 14.77 0.13 -2.01
CA ASN A 31 14.08 0.30 -0.74
C ASN A 31 12.69 0.89 -0.94
N HIS A 32 11.74 0.40 -0.16
CA HIS A 32 10.36 0.83 -0.18
C HIS A 32 9.84 1.18 1.21
N VAL A 33 8.87 2.09 1.23
CA VAL A 33 7.96 2.29 2.36
C VAL A 33 6.74 1.42 2.14
N VAL A 34 6.48 0.50 3.06
CA VAL A 34 5.33 -0.41 3.00
C VAL A 34 4.44 -0.27 4.23
N ILE A 35 3.18 -0.64 4.05
CA ILE A 35 2.25 -0.87 5.15
C ILE A 35 1.96 -2.35 5.29
N GLN A 36 1.87 -2.84 6.53
CA GLN A 36 1.57 -4.23 6.85
C GLN A 36 0.20 -4.37 7.50
N CYS A 37 -0.59 -5.33 7.02
CA CYS A 37 -1.81 -5.72 7.71
C CYS A 37 -1.47 -6.62 8.91
N PRO A 38 -1.78 -6.25 10.16
CA PRO A 38 -1.45 -7.07 11.33
C PRO A 38 -2.23 -8.39 11.38
N LYS A 39 -3.29 -8.55 10.58
CA LYS A 39 -4.14 -9.76 10.55
C LYS A 39 -3.69 -10.81 9.55
N CYS A 40 -3.43 -10.41 8.30
CA CYS A 40 -3.01 -11.35 7.25
C CYS A 40 -1.53 -11.23 6.89
N GLN A 41 -0.80 -10.31 7.50
CA GLN A 41 0.64 -10.07 7.31
C GLN A 41 1.05 -9.60 5.91
N GLU A 42 0.08 -9.37 5.02
CA GLU A 42 0.31 -8.83 3.68
C GLU A 42 0.91 -7.42 3.73
N LEU A 43 1.83 -7.19 2.79
CA LEU A 43 2.60 -5.97 2.64
C LEU A 43 2.15 -5.22 1.38
N PHE A 44 1.93 -3.92 1.51
CA PHE A 44 1.53 -3.05 0.41
C PHE A 44 2.52 -1.90 0.31
N SER A 45 3.08 -1.71 -0.88
CA SER A 45 3.94 -0.56 -1.16
C SER A 45 3.13 0.72 -1.21
N ILE A 46 3.58 1.80 -0.55
CA ILE A 46 2.83 3.08 -0.51
C ILE A 46 3.56 4.25 -1.15
N ASP A 47 4.79 4.04 -1.63
CA ASP A 47 5.59 5.01 -2.36
C ASP A 47 5.43 4.87 -3.87
N ASN A 48 5.54 3.66 -4.39
CA ASN A 48 5.30 3.33 -5.79
C ASN A 48 4.86 1.87 -5.99
N GLU A 49 4.25 1.59 -7.13
CA GLU A 49 3.92 0.22 -7.52
C GLU A 49 5.20 -0.63 -7.65
N CYS A 50 5.20 -1.78 -6.98
CA CYS A 50 6.35 -2.67 -6.92
C CYS A 50 5.90 -4.14 -6.97
N PRO A 51 6.41 -4.96 -7.91
CA PRO A 51 5.99 -6.36 -8.07
C PRO A 51 6.24 -7.26 -6.85
N ALA A 52 7.09 -6.83 -5.92
CA ALA A 52 7.40 -7.57 -4.70
C ALA A 52 6.30 -7.49 -3.63
N PHE A 53 5.35 -6.55 -3.74
CA PHE A 53 4.33 -6.26 -2.74
C PHE A 53 2.93 -6.29 -3.37
N HIS A 54 1.90 -6.38 -2.53
CA HIS A 54 0.53 -6.19 -3.00
C HIS A 54 0.31 -4.74 -3.45
N ASP A 55 -0.51 -4.57 -4.49
CA ASP A 55 -0.91 -3.25 -4.95
C ASP A 55 -1.77 -2.56 -3.89
N VAL A 56 -1.32 -1.42 -3.38
CA VAL A 56 -2.09 -0.65 -2.38
C VAL A 56 -3.44 -0.19 -2.91
N LEU A 57 -3.60 -0.07 -4.24
CA LEU A 57 -4.89 0.26 -4.87
C LEU A 57 -5.93 -0.86 -4.71
N ASP A 58 -5.53 -2.10 -4.39
CA ASP A 58 -6.48 -3.17 -4.06
C ASP A 58 -7.32 -2.85 -2.82
N LEU A 59 -6.82 -1.99 -1.92
CA LEU A 59 -7.57 -1.54 -0.75
C LEU A 59 -8.81 -0.72 -1.14
N GLU A 60 -8.85 -0.06 -2.30
CA GLU A 60 -10.04 0.70 -2.71
C GLU A 60 -11.28 -0.15 -2.94
N LYS A 61 -11.11 -1.43 -3.28
CA LYS A 61 -12.23 -2.37 -3.48
C LYS A 61 -13.14 -2.43 -2.25
N ASN A 62 -12.55 -2.21 -1.07
CA ASN A 62 -13.24 -2.26 0.22
C ASN A 62 -13.33 -0.91 0.93
N ASN A 63 -12.65 0.13 0.42
CA ASN A 63 -12.54 1.44 1.06
C ASN A 63 -12.73 2.53 0.02
N PHE A 64 -13.98 2.89 -0.24
CA PHE A 64 -14.33 3.88 -1.25
C PHE A 64 -13.63 5.21 -0.96
N GLN A 65 -13.00 5.81 -1.99
CA GLN A 65 -12.29 7.09 -1.91
C GLN A 65 -11.09 7.12 -0.95
N LEU A 66 -10.45 5.96 -0.70
CA LEU A 66 -9.22 5.93 0.08
C LEU A 66 -8.09 6.74 -0.58
N PHE A 67 -8.01 6.76 -1.91
CA PHE A 67 -7.02 7.52 -2.67
C PHE A 67 -7.66 8.59 -3.55
N SER A 68 -7.00 9.73 -3.64
CA SER A 68 -7.30 10.74 -4.67
C SER A 68 -6.74 10.32 -6.03
N ASP A 69 -7.28 10.86 -7.13
CA ASP A 69 -6.78 10.58 -8.48
C ASP A 69 -5.29 10.95 -8.64
N LYS A 70 -4.85 12.01 -7.96
CA LYS A 70 -3.44 12.41 -7.93
C LYS A 70 -2.57 11.33 -7.26
N GLU A 71 -3.01 10.78 -6.12
CA GLU A 71 -2.25 9.73 -5.43
C GLU A 71 -2.14 8.46 -6.27
N LYS A 72 -3.21 8.07 -6.96
CA LYS A 72 -3.18 6.92 -7.89
C LYS A 72 -2.20 7.14 -9.03
N PHE A 73 -2.23 8.34 -9.62
CA PHE A 73 -1.32 8.71 -10.70
C PHE A 73 0.14 8.73 -10.25
N ASP A 74 0.43 9.38 -9.12
CA ASP A 74 1.80 9.48 -8.58
C ASP A 74 2.34 8.08 -8.21
N TYR A 75 1.50 7.20 -7.67
CA TYR A 75 1.87 5.81 -7.32
C TYR A 75 2.21 4.95 -8.55
N ALA A 76 1.37 5.01 -9.60
CA ALA A 76 1.56 4.20 -10.82
C ALA A 76 2.68 4.73 -11.73
N SER A 77 2.92 6.05 -11.71
CA SER A 77 3.94 6.69 -12.57
C SER A 77 5.38 6.39 -12.14
N ASN A 78 5.58 5.99 -10.88
CA ASN A 78 6.89 5.64 -10.32
C ASN A 78 7.14 4.12 -10.30
N SER A 79 6.41 3.36 -11.13
CA SER A 79 6.52 1.90 -11.21
C SER A 79 7.87 1.43 -11.75
N HIS A 80 8.35 0.31 -11.21
CA HIS A 80 9.52 -0.38 -11.74
C HIS A 80 9.20 -1.03 -13.10
N PRO A 81 10.18 -1.17 -14.01
CA PRO A 81 9.98 -1.91 -15.25
C PRO A 81 9.58 -3.36 -14.96
N ASN A 82 8.53 -3.83 -15.65
CA ASN A 82 8.08 -5.23 -15.63
C ASN A 82 9.06 -6.19 -16.31
#